data_AF-A0A953R1K0-F1
#
_entry.id   AF-A0A953R1K0-F1
#
_cell.length_a   1.000
_cell.length_b   1.000
_cell.length_c   1.000
_cell.angle_alpha   90.00
_cell.angle_beta   90.00
_cell.angle_gamma   90.00
#
_symmetry.space_group_name_H-M   'P 1'
#
loop_
_entity.id
_entity.type
_entity.pdbx_description
1 polymer ?
#
loop_
_entity_poly.entity_id
_entity_poly.type
_entity_poly.pdbx_seq_one_letter_code
_entity_poly.pdbx_strand_id
1 'polypeptide(L)'
;MLDLRGILFRKSGRFGNAFRCCAGLVLLAAALYGFQREFRVYRSMEPYDDVQLPPDWQNKAEWIFARLMYPQHPRARFGRYYGWGNFNWLQGGTSWTQDYPRADRHFSVALRRLTRIQVRSVEQPVNLDDGDDVYNWPWLAAGEMGDWKLTDAQAKKLRDYLERGGFLMLDDFWGTEEWDRFFESMRMVFPDRPIVEIESSDPIFHAVYDLDDRYQVPGQWALRRGTTYRNDGAVAHWRGIYDDHSRLLVAMDFNSDVGDSWEWADDPEYPEKYSALGIRIGVNYVVYAMTH
;
A
#
# COMPACT_ATOMS: atom_id res chain seq x y z
N MET A 1 65.46 33.13 -55.91
CA MET A 1 64.58 31.96 -56.01
C MET A 1 64.04 31.73 -54.60
N LEU A 2 62.74 31.92 -54.40
CA LEU A 2 62.10 32.10 -53.08
C LEU A 2 62.09 30.82 -52.24
N ASP A 3 62.53 30.93 -50.98
CA ASP A 3 62.50 29.90 -49.94
C ASP A 3 61.33 30.16 -48.98
N LEU A 4 60.63 29.07 -48.62
CA LEU A 4 59.34 29.03 -47.95
C LEU A 4 59.49 29.18 -46.43
N ARG A 5 58.99 30.27 -45.86
CA ARG A 5 58.61 30.35 -44.44
C ARG A 5 57.13 30.69 -44.31
N GLY A 6 56.38 29.83 -43.64
CA GLY A 6 55.17 30.27 -42.93
C GLY A 6 54.04 29.25 -42.78
N ILE A 7 53.76 28.98 -41.50
CA ILE A 7 52.42 28.75 -40.91
C ILE A 7 52.01 27.28 -40.71
N LEU A 8 52.44 26.76 -39.56
CA LEU A 8 51.71 25.79 -38.74
C LEU A 8 50.82 26.58 -37.77
N PHE A 9 49.49 26.46 -37.86
CA PHE A 9 48.60 26.79 -36.73
C PHE A 9 47.54 25.71 -36.52
N ARG A 10 47.65 25.14 -35.33
CA ARG A 10 46.83 24.16 -34.61
C ARG A 10 45.37 24.63 -34.50
N LYS A 11 44.40 23.77 -34.86
CA LYS A 11 43.01 23.86 -34.36
C LYS A 11 42.73 22.68 -33.45
N SER A 12 42.71 22.97 -32.15
CA SER A 12 42.33 22.07 -31.05
C SER A 12 40.81 22.05 -30.83
N GLY A 13 40.36 20.93 -30.29
CA GLY A 13 38.97 20.53 -30.08
C GLY A 13 38.07 21.53 -29.35
N ARG A 14 36.82 21.58 -29.82
CA ARG A 14 35.71 22.23 -29.12
C ARG A 14 34.35 21.55 -29.28
N PHE A 15 34.31 20.37 -29.91
CA PHE A 15 33.05 19.64 -30.17
C PHE A 15 32.75 18.49 -29.18
N GLY A 16 33.71 18.07 -28.35
CA GLY A 16 33.53 16.92 -27.44
C GLY A 16 32.79 17.22 -26.12
N ASN A 17 32.77 18.47 -25.66
CA ASN A 17 32.22 18.81 -24.34
C ASN A 17 30.71 19.11 -24.33
N ALA A 18 30.17 19.68 -25.41
CA ALA A 18 28.74 20.00 -25.49
C ALA A 18 27.86 18.73 -25.54
N PHE A 19 28.33 17.69 -26.25
CA PHE A 19 27.58 16.43 -26.39
C PHE A 19 27.53 15.64 -25.06
N ARG A 20 28.61 15.70 -24.26
CA ARG A 20 28.68 15.07 -22.94
C ARG A 20 27.78 15.75 -21.91
N CYS A 21 27.67 17.08 -21.95
CA CYS A 21 26.76 17.82 -21.07
C CYS A 21 25.28 17.55 -21.39
N CYS A 22 24.89 17.51 -22.67
CA CYS A 22 23.50 17.22 -23.05
C CYS A 22 23.09 15.78 -22.73
N ALA A 23 23.96 14.80 -22.97
CA ALA A 23 23.70 13.40 -22.59
C ALA A 23 23.59 13.22 -21.07
N GLY A 24 24.44 13.92 -20.29
CA GLY A 24 24.36 13.93 -18.83
C GLY A 24 23.06 14.54 -18.29
N LEU A 25 22.57 15.62 -18.91
CA LEU A 25 21.30 16.25 -18.52
C LEU A 25 20.06 15.41 -18.88
N VAL A 26 20.08 14.71 -20.02
CA VAL A 26 18.99 13.79 -20.40
C VAL A 26 18.96 12.54 -19.51
N LEU A 27 20.13 12.02 -19.12
CA LEU A 27 20.22 10.91 -18.17
C LEU A 27 19.83 11.33 -16.75
N LEU A 28 20.18 12.54 -16.32
CA LEU A 28 19.71 13.13 -15.05
C LEU A 28 18.20 13.38 -15.07
N ALA A 29 17.65 13.86 -16.19
CA ALA A 29 16.21 14.01 -16.34
C ALA A 29 15.51 12.65 -16.33
N ALA A 30 15.99 11.65 -17.07
CA ALA A 30 15.41 10.31 -17.06
C ALA A 30 15.53 9.60 -15.70
N ALA A 31 16.61 9.84 -14.95
CA ALA A 31 16.78 9.31 -13.59
C ALA A 31 15.92 10.03 -12.54
N LEU A 32 15.46 11.25 -12.82
CA LEU A 32 14.55 12.01 -11.95
C LEU A 32 13.06 11.83 -12.33
N TYR A 33 12.77 11.23 -13.49
CA TYR A 33 11.42 10.89 -13.92
C TYR A 33 11.15 9.41 -13.64
N GLY A 34 10.91 9.08 -12.36
CA GLY A 34 10.09 7.92 -12.04
C GLY A 34 8.69 8.19 -12.58
N PHE A 35 8.36 7.67 -13.77
CA PHE A 35 7.02 7.84 -14.31
C PHE A 35 6.05 7.02 -13.47
N GLN A 36 5.16 7.72 -12.78
CA GLN A 36 3.96 7.14 -12.19
C GLN A 36 3.25 6.28 -13.24
N ARG A 37 2.96 5.02 -12.90
CA ARG A 37 2.19 4.12 -13.75
C ARG A 37 0.81 4.70 -13.98
N GLU A 38 0.28 4.42 -15.16
CA GLU A 38 -1.12 4.73 -15.46
C GLU A 38 -2.04 4.00 -14.47
N PHE A 39 -3.21 4.58 -14.24
CA PHE A 39 -4.25 3.94 -13.44
C PHE A 39 -4.70 2.65 -14.12
N ARG A 40 -4.88 1.58 -13.33
CA ARG A 40 -5.24 0.24 -13.78
C ARG A 40 -6.34 -0.30 -12.90
N VAL A 41 -7.29 -1.00 -13.51
CA VAL A 41 -8.32 -1.77 -12.80
C VAL A 41 -8.10 -3.24 -13.14
N TYR A 42 -7.99 -4.05 -12.10
CA TYR A 42 -7.94 -5.50 -12.18
C TYR A 42 -9.26 -6.13 -11.77
N ARG A 43 -9.39 -7.42 -12.05
CA ARG A 43 -10.52 -8.22 -11.59
C ARG A 43 -10.52 -8.32 -10.07
N SER A 44 -11.66 -8.06 -9.44
CA SER A 44 -11.87 -8.41 -8.03
C SER A 44 -12.04 -9.92 -7.84
N MET A 45 -11.63 -10.43 -6.68
CA MET A 45 -12.01 -11.78 -6.23
C MET A 45 -13.52 -11.84 -5.94
N GLU A 46 -14.11 -10.72 -5.50
CA GLU A 46 -15.50 -10.58 -5.12
C GLU A 46 -16.30 -9.95 -6.27
N PRO A 47 -17.14 -10.74 -6.98
CA PRO A 47 -17.77 -10.25 -8.20
C PRO A 47 -18.71 -9.05 -8.00
N TYR A 48 -19.16 -8.80 -6.76
CA TYR A 48 -20.04 -7.69 -6.42
C TYR A 48 -19.28 -6.37 -6.18
N ASP A 49 -17.96 -6.40 -6.07
CA ASP A 49 -17.14 -5.21 -5.82
C ASP A 49 -16.81 -4.40 -7.06
N ASP A 50 -17.32 -4.80 -8.23
CA ASP A 50 -17.21 -4.02 -9.46
C ASP A 50 -18.10 -2.76 -9.40
N VAL A 51 -17.65 -1.80 -8.60
CA VAL A 51 -18.27 -0.48 -8.46
C VAL A 51 -17.80 0.44 -9.58
N GLN A 52 -18.59 1.48 -9.88
CA GLN A 52 -18.26 2.40 -10.97
C GLN A 52 -17.02 3.24 -10.66
N LEU A 53 -16.30 3.64 -11.71
CA LEU A 53 -15.23 4.62 -11.59
C LEU A 53 -15.83 5.98 -11.21
N PRO A 54 -15.36 6.62 -10.13
CA PRO A 54 -15.83 7.94 -9.74
C PRO A 54 -15.33 9.01 -10.72
N PRO A 55 -16.03 10.15 -10.88
CA PRO A 55 -15.71 11.14 -11.90
C PRO A 55 -14.30 11.77 -11.82
N ASP A 56 -13.66 11.71 -10.66
CA ASP A 56 -12.34 12.27 -10.38
C ASP A 56 -11.18 11.27 -10.57
N TRP A 57 -11.41 10.09 -11.16
CA TRP A 57 -10.41 9.02 -11.26
C TRP A 57 -9.12 9.39 -12.02
N GLN A 58 -9.17 10.41 -12.88
CA GLN A 58 -8.00 10.94 -13.60
C GLN A 58 -7.37 12.17 -12.94
N ASN A 59 -7.98 12.71 -11.90
CA ASN A 59 -7.48 13.93 -11.28
C ASN A 59 -6.13 13.68 -10.62
N LYS A 60 -5.26 14.69 -10.68
CA LYS A 60 -4.06 14.74 -9.84
C LYS A 60 -4.49 14.99 -8.39
N ALA A 61 -3.81 14.34 -7.46
CA ALA A 61 -4.13 14.34 -6.05
C ALA A 61 -2.83 14.20 -5.23
N GLU A 62 -2.86 14.65 -3.99
CA GLU A 62 -1.78 14.47 -3.02
C GLU A 62 -1.76 13.04 -2.46
N TRP A 63 -2.94 12.42 -2.39
CA TRP A 63 -3.09 11.07 -1.87
C TRP A 63 -4.04 10.24 -2.74
N ILE A 64 -3.75 8.95 -2.75
CA ILE A 64 -4.58 7.92 -3.35
C ILE A 64 -4.48 6.64 -2.52
N PHE A 65 -5.54 5.81 -2.53
CA PHE A 65 -5.49 4.47 -1.98
C PHE A 65 -4.58 3.58 -2.85
N ALA A 66 -3.30 3.55 -2.55
CA ALA A 66 -2.39 2.65 -3.24
C ALA A 66 -2.49 1.25 -2.61
N ARG A 67 -3.04 0.30 -3.35
CA ARG A 67 -3.23 -1.08 -2.92
C ARG A 67 -2.06 -1.93 -3.39
N LEU A 68 -1.36 -2.54 -2.45
CA LEU A 68 -0.20 -3.39 -2.72
C LEU A 68 -0.66 -4.73 -3.33
N MET A 69 -0.19 -5.00 -4.53
CA MET A 69 -0.33 -6.30 -5.19
C MET A 69 0.74 -7.26 -4.65
N TYR A 70 0.37 -8.51 -4.37
CA TYR A 70 1.32 -9.51 -3.89
C TYR A 70 1.07 -10.91 -4.49
N PRO A 71 2.11 -11.77 -4.57
CA PRO A 71 1.96 -13.18 -4.93
C PRO A 71 1.26 -13.95 -3.80
N GLN A 72 0.48 -14.96 -4.18
CA GLN A 72 -0.20 -15.81 -3.22
C GLN A 72 0.75 -16.82 -2.58
N HIS A 73 0.57 -17.04 -1.28
CA HIS A 73 1.19 -18.10 -0.52
C HIS A 73 0.70 -19.47 -1.03
N PRO A 74 1.54 -20.52 -1.13
CA PRO A 74 1.09 -21.85 -1.55
C PRO A 74 0.02 -22.49 -0.65
N ARG A 75 -0.05 -22.03 0.60
CA ARG A 75 -1.07 -22.39 1.61
C ARG A 75 -2.10 -21.27 1.82
N ALA A 76 -2.25 -20.37 0.85
CA ALA A 76 -3.26 -19.31 0.89
C ALA A 76 -4.66 -19.92 1.08
N ARG A 77 -5.46 -19.29 1.95
CA ARG A 77 -6.85 -19.64 2.25
C ARG A 77 -7.66 -19.64 0.96
N PHE A 78 -7.72 -18.53 0.25
CA PHE A 78 -8.52 -18.45 -0.98
C PHE A 78 -7.93 -19.29 -2.10
N GLY A 79 -6.61 -19.47 -2.10
CA GLY A 79 -5.93 -20.41 -2.98
C GLY A 79 -6.38 -21.85 -2.79
N ARG A 80 -6.53 -22.29 -1.54
CA ARG A 80 -6.88 -23.66 -1.14
C ARG A 80 -8.38 -23.98 -1.26
N TYR A 81 -9.24 -23.06 -0.85
CA TYR A 81 -10.67 -23.34 -0.68
C TYR A 81 -11.53 -23.04 -1.90
N TYR A 82 -11.08 -22.14 -2.77
CA TYR A 82 -11.91 -21.67 -3.87
C TYR A 82 -11.22 -21.78 -5.25
N GLY A 83 -10.05 -22.43 -5.32
CA GLY A 83 -9.37 -22.72 -6.59
C GLY A 83 -8.66 -21.52 -7.22
N TRP A 84 -8.56 -20.39 -6.52
CA TRP A 84 -7.89 -19.18 -7.02
C TRP A 84 -6.36 -19.26 -6.94
N GLY A 85 -5.80 -20.34 -6.38
CA GLY A 85 -4.36 -20.50 -6.19
C GLY A 85 -3.56 -20.59 -7.50
N ASN A 86 -4.24 -20.90 -8.61
CA ASN A 86 -3.64 -20.96 -9.95
C ASN A 86 -3.83 -19.67 -10.76
N PHE A 87 -4.52 -18.67 -10.21
CA PHE A 87 -4.71 -17.40 -10.91
C PHE A 87 -3.40 -16.63 -10.92
N ASN A 88 -3.13 -15.97 -12.04
CA ASN A 88 -2.01 -15.05 -12.12
C ASN A 88 -2.35 -13.81 -11.30
N TRP A 89 -1.74 -13.67 -10.12
CA TRP A 89 -1.96 -12.52 -9.22
C TRP A 89 -1.72 -11.17 -9.90
N LEU A 90 -0.91 -11.12 -10.98
CA LEU A 90 -0.71 -9.92 -11.80
C LEU A 90 -1.96 -9.46 -12.57
N GLN A 91 -3.02 -10.27 -12.59
CA GLN A 91 -4.28 -10.00 -13.31
C GLN A 91 -5.48 -9.82 -12.35
N GLY A 92 -5.25 -9.80 -11.04
CA GLY A 92 -6.31 -9.79 -10.02
C GLY A 92 -7.04 -11.12 -9.89
N GLY A 93 -8.16 -11.11 -9.16
CA GLY A 93 -8.90 -12.32 -8.80
C GLY A 93 -8.11 -13.22 -7.85
N THR A 94 -7.31 -12.62 -6.97
CA THR A 94 -6.46 -13.30 -5.98
C THR A 94 -6.56 -12.57 -4.65
N SER A 95 -5.99 -13.10 -3.56
CA SER A 95 -6.25 -12.56 -2.22
C SER A 95 -5.96 -11.05 -2.04
N TRP A 96 -4.99 -10.48 -2.77
CA TRP A 96 -4.75 -9.02 -2.70
C TRP A 96 -5.93 -8.16 -3.21
N THR A 97 -6.86 -8.77 -3.98
CA THR A 97 -8.10 -8.15 -4.47
C THR A 97 -9.32 -8.41 -3.59
N GLN A 98 -9.14 -8.90 -2.37
CA GLN A 98 -10.20 -8.93 -1.35
C GLN A 98 -10.58 -7.48 -0.97
N ASP A 99 -11.89 -7.22 -0.88
CA ASP A 99 -12.59 -5.93 -0.67
C ASP A 99 -12.34 -4.87 -1.75
N TYR A 100 -11.49 -5.18 -2.72
CA TYR A 100 -11.09 -4.30 -3.81
C TYR A 100 -12.09 -4.41 -4.98
N PRO A 101 -12.37 -3.32 -5.71
CA PRO A 101 -11.98 -1.94 -5.42
C PRO A 101 -12.99 -1.19 -4.52
N ARG A 102 -14.04 -1.86 -4.03
CA ARG A 102 -15.16 -1.21 -3.35
C ARG A 102 -14.74 -0.53 -2.05
N ALA A 103 -14.07 -1.23 -1.15
CA ALA A 103 -13.54 -0.68 0.10
C ALA A 103 -12.63 0.53 -0.16
N ASP A 104 -11.68 0.37 -1.08
CA ASP A 104 -10.71 1.41 -1.42
C ASP A 104 -11.39 2.71 -1.88
N ARG A 105 -12.42 2.59 -2.73
CA ARG A 105 -13.17 3.74 -3.26
C ARG A 105 -14.07 4.36 -2.20
N HIS A 106 -14.79 3.54 -1.43
CA HIS A 106 -15.63 4.03 -0.33
C HIS A 106 -14.81 4.81 0.70
N PHE A 107 -13.67 4.25 1.12
CA PHE A 107 -12.77 4.93 2.03
C PHE A 107 -12.17 6.20 1.41
N SER A 108 -11.74 6.17 0.16
CA SER A 108 -11.18 7.36 -0.52
C SER A 108 -12.19 8.51 -0.59
N VAL A 109 -13.48 8.21 -0.85
CA VAL A 109 -14.56 9.21 -0.79
C VAL A 109 -14.74 9.76 0.62
N ALA A 110 -14.69 8.90 1.65
CA ALA A 110 -14.80 9.32 3.04
C ALA A 110 -13.63 10.22 3.44
N LEU A 111 -12.38 9.82 3.15
CA LEU A 111 -11.17 10.59 3.42
C LEU A 111 -11.23 11.98 2.77
N ARG A 112 -11.68 12.05 1.51
CA ARG A 112 -11.89 13.32 0.79
C ARG A 112 -12.91 14.24 1.47
N ARG A 113 -13.97 13.67 2.05
CA ARG A 113 -15.04 14.43 2.72
C ARG A 113 -14.64 14.88 4.13
N LEU A 114 -13.86 14.07 4.83
CA LEU A 114 -13.54 14.26 6.24
C LEU A 114 -12.23 15.02 6.47
N THR A 115 -11.43 15.22 5.43
CA THR A 115 -10.14 15.92 5.52
C THR A 115 -10.01 17.00 4.44
N ARG A 116 -8.93 17.77 4.51
CA ARG A 116 -8.55 18.73 3.45
C ARG A 116 -7.55 18.16 2.44
N ILE A 117 -7.19 16.89 2.58
CA ILE A 117 -6.24 16.22 1.68
C ILE A 117 -6.87 16.17 0.29
N GLN A 118 -6.09 16.50 -0.73
CA GLN A 118 -6.53 16.28 -2.11
C GLN A 118 -6.46 14.79 -2.40
N VAL A 119 -7.61 14.12 -2.29
CA VAL A 119 -7.76 12.68 -2.52
C VAL A 119 -8.36 12.44 -3.89
N ARG A 120 -7.75 11.51 -4.63
CA ARG A 120 -8.36 10.90 -5.80
C ARG A 120 -9.22 9.72 -5.34
N SER A 121 -10.51 9.72 -5.66
CA SER A 121 -11.48 8.77 -5.08
C SER A 121 -11.42 7.34 -5.64
N VAL A 122 -10.31 6.98 -6.30
CA VAL A 122 -10.01 5.61 -6.78
C VAL A 122 -8.78 5.08 -6.11
N GLU A 123 -8.59 3.79 -6.22
CA GLU A 123 -7.40 3.04 -5.89
C GLU A 123 -6.28 3.18 -6.93
N GLN A 124 -5.08 2.73 -6.58
CA GLN A 124 -4.00 2.45 -7.51
C GLN A 124 -3.40 1.10 -7.13
N PRO A 125 -3.54 0.07 -7.97
CA PRO A 125 -2.80 -1.17 -7.80
C PRO A 125 -1.29 -0.92 -8.02
N VAL A 126 -0.50 -1.23 -6.99
CA VAL A 126 0.95 -1.05 -6.95
C VAL A 126 1.63 -2.41 -6.88
N ASN A 127 2.46 -2.70 -7.88
CA ASN A 127 3.34 -3.86 -7.89
C ASN A 127 4.77 -3.42 -7.59
N LEU A 128 5.41 -4.07 -6.61
CA LEU A 128 6.81 -3.79 -6.25
C LEU A 128 7.80 -4.10 -7.39
N ASP A 129 7.39 -4.88 -8.39
CA ASP A 129 8.18 -5.18 -9.58
C ASP A 129 8.01 -4.13 -10.71
N ASP A 130 7.13 -3.13 -10.56
CA ASP A 130 6.89 -2.07 -11.55
C ASP A 130 7.95 -0.95 -11.56
N GLY A 131 9.18 -1.26 -11.14
CA GLY A 131 10.28 -0.30 -11.08
C GLY A 131 10.12 0.66 -9.90
N ASP A 132 10.12 1.96 -10.17
CA ASP A 132 10.11 3.00 -9.13
C ASP A 132 8.70 3.55 -8.83
N ASP A 133 7.67 2.95 -9.43
CA ASP A 133 6.28 3.40 -9.25
C ASP A 133 5.86 3.50 -7.78
N VAL A 134 6.26 2.51 -6.98
CA VAL A 134 5.95 2.44 -5.54
C VAL A 134 6.35 3.71 -4.78
N TYR A 135 7.42 4.40 -5.19
CA TYR A 135 7.91 5.59 -4.51
C TYR A 135 7.10 6.86 -4.80
N ASN A 136 6.13 6.80 -5.73
CA ASN A 136 5.23 7.92 -5.99
C ASN A 136 4.05 7.98 -5.00
N TRP A 137 3.92 6.98 -4.12
CA TRP A 137 2.77 6.80 -3.25
C TRP A 137 3.22 6.89 -1.79
N PRO A 138 2.73 7.84 -0.97
CA PRO A 138 3.16 7.96 0.43
C PRO A 138 2.60 6.85 1.35
N TRP A 139 1.68 6.06 0.83
CA TRP A 139 0.88 5.07 1.53
C TRP A 139 0.81 3.79 0.70
N LEU A 140 0.82 2.64 1.35
CA LEU A 140 0.39 1.36 0.79
C LEU A 140 -0.57 0.68 1.76
N ALA A 141 -1.59 0.02 1.24
CA ALA A 141 -2.47 -0.86 2.02
C ALA A 141 -2.54 -2.25 1.39
N ALA A 142 -2.68 -3.28 2.24
CA ALA A 142 -2.91 -4.65 1.81
C ALA A 142 -3.82 -5.38 2.82
N GLY A 143 -4.79 -6.12 2.30
CA GLY A 143 -5.67 -7.03 3.06
C GLY A 143 -5.35 -8.50 2.80
N GLU A 144 -6.01 -9.39 3.56
CA GLU A 144 -5.85 -10.85 3.52
C GLU A 144 -4.38 -11.27 3.69
N MET A 145 -3.70 -10.69 4.68
CA MET A 145 -2.24 -10.83 4.84
C MET A 145 -1.78 -12.25 5.16
N GLY A 146 -2.70 -13.11 5.62
CA GLY A 146 -2.46 -14.54 5.74
C GLY A 146 -2.11 -15.22 4.42
N ASP A 147 -2.45 -14.61 3.27
CA ASP A 147 -2.28 -15.20 1.95
C ASP A 147 -1.11 -14.62 1.17
N TRP A 148 -0.39 -13.63 1.68
CA TRP A 148 0.71 -13.02 0.94
C TRP A 148 1.99 -13.88 0.95
N LYS A 149 2.78 -13.79 -0.11
CA LYS A 149 4.14 -14.34 -0.17
C LYS A 149 5.02 -13.51 -1.07
N LEU A 150 5.78 -12.59 -0.47
CA LEU A 150 6.73 -11.78 -1.23
C LEU A 150 7.91 -12.62 -1.71
N THR A 151 8.48 -12.23 -2.85
CA THR A 151 9.83 -12.67 -3.26
C THR A 151 10.90 -11.89 -2.50
N ASP A 152 12.15 -12.37 -2.52
CA ASP A 152 13.28 -11.63 -1.92
C ASP A 152 13.45 -10.21 -2.51
N ALA A 153 13.22 -10.08 -3.83
CA ALA A 153 13.32 -8.80 -4.52
C ALA A 153 12.20 -7.84 -4.07
N GLN A 154 10.96 -8.33 -3.99
CA GLN A 154 9.82 -7.56 -3.50
C GLN A 154 10.00 -7.18 -2.02
N ALA A 155 10.44 -8.10 -1.17
CA ALA A 155 10.71 -7.82 0.25
C ALA A 155 11.78 -6.73 0.42
N LYS A 156 12.86 -6.79 -0.37
CA LYS A 156 13.90 -5.74 -0.39
C LYS A 156 13.34 -4.40 -0.89
N LYS A 157 12.51 -4.39 -1.94
CA LYS A 157 11.89 -3.18 -2.48
C LYS A 157 10.95 -2.53 -1.45
N LEU A 158 10.15 -3.34 -0.76
CA LEU A 158 9.25 -2.88 0.29
C LEU A 158 10.02 -2.29 1.48
N ARG A 159 11.13 -2.93 1.89
CA ARG A 159 12.03 -2.38 2.91
C ARG A 159 12.51 -0.99 2.53
N ASP A 160 13.09 -0.85 1.33
CA ASP A 160 13.62 0.43 0.84
C ASP A 160 12.51 1.49 0.69
N TYR A 161 11.31 1.12 0.29
CA TYR A 161 10.14 2.01 0.29
C TYR A 161 9.81 2.55 1.70
N LEU A 162 9.73 1.66 2.70
CA LEU A 162 9.43 2.03 4.09
C LEU A 162 10.53 2.90 4.71
N GLU A 163 11.80 2.55 4.47
CA GLU A 163 12.96 3.31 4.94
C GLU A 163 13.09 4.70 4.27
N ARG A 164 12.45 4.92 3.12
CA ARG A 164 12.39 6.21 2.42
C ARG A 164 11.27 7.14 2.88
N GLY A 165 10.48 6.74 3.88
CA GLY A 165 9.34 7.52 4.36
C GLY A 165 7.98 6.91 4.04
N GLY A 166 7.92 5.86 3.21
CA GLY A 166 6.68 5.17 2.92
C GLY A 166 6.01 4.59 4.16
N PHE A 167 4.69 4.47 4.11
CA PHE A 167 3.86 3.85 5.15
C PHE A 167 3.13 2.62 4.59
N LEU A 168 2.94 1.59 5.42
CA LEU A 168 2.20 0.37 5.05
C LEU A 168 1.14 0.05 6.11
N MET A 169 -0.12 -0.03 5.70
CA MET A 169 -1.22 -0.60 6.49
C MET A 169 -1.48 -2.03 6.06
N LEU A 170 -1.61 -2.91 7.03
CA LEU A 170 -1.83 -4.34 6.87
C LEU A 170 -3.06 -4.76 7.64
N ASP A 171 -3.98 -5.46 6.98
CA ASP A 171 -5.31 -5.74 7.53
C ASP A 171 -5.81 -7.14 7.12
N ASP A 172 -6.90 -7.57 7.75
CA ASP A 172 -7.62 -8.81 7.46
C ASP A 172 -6.74 -10.07 7.52
N PHE A 173 -6.19 -10.36 8.69
CA PHE A 173 -5.48 -11.61 8.95
C PHE A 173 -5.65 -12.02 10.40
N TRP A 174 -5.87 -13.33 10.60
CA TRP A 174 -6.52 -13.85 11.78
C TRP A 174 -5.85 -15.10 12.33
N GLY A 175 -5.49 -15.02 13.60
CA GLY A 175 -5.00 -16.14 14.36
C GLY A 175 -3.58 -16.55 14.01
N THR A 176 -3.12 -17.61 14.66
CA THR A 176 -1.72 -18.02 14.64
C THR A 176 -1.27 -18.46 13.24
N GLU A 177 -2.13 -19.17 12.51
CA GLU A 177 -1.76 -19.75 11.21
C GLU A 177 -1.53 -18.69 10.13
N GLU A 178 -2.38 -17.66 10.08
CA GLU A 178 -2.25 -16.54 9.14
C GLU A 178 -1.12 -15.61 9.56
N TRP A 179 -0.94 -15.38 10.86
CA TRP A 179 0.22 -14.66 11.40
C TRP A 179 1.55 -15.29 10.97
N ASP A 180 1.70 -16.60 11.12
CA ASP A 180 2.94 -17.29 10.78
C ASP A 180 3.26 -17.17 9.29
N ARG A 181 2.25 -17.34 8.41
CA ARG A 181 2.41 -17.14 6.96
C ARG A 181 2.78 -15.70 6.62
N PHE A 182 2.08 -14.75 7.21
CA PHE A 182 2.37 -13.33 7.06
C PHE A 182 3.84 -13.05 7.42
N PHE A 183 4.27 -13.54 8.57
CA PHE A 183 5.60 -13.31 9.12
C PHE A 183 6.72 -13.90 8.26
N GLU A 184 6.46 -14.96 7.47
CA GLU A 184 7.44 -15.52 6.53
C GLU A 184 8.00 -14.46 5.57
N SER A 185 7.16 -13.54 5.08
CA SER A 185 7.58 -12.43 4.21
C SER A 185 8.02 -11.21 5.01
N MET A 186 7.32 -10.88 6.10
CA MET A 186 7.63 -9.68 6.89
C MET A 186 9.04 -9.72 7.49
N ARG A 187 9.51 -10.90 7.94
CA ARG A 187 10.90 -11.07 8.42
C ARG A 187 11.95 -10.90 7.32
N MET A 188 11.60 -11.06 6.05
CA MET A 188 12.50 -10.74 4.94
C MET A 188 12.54 -9.24 4.69
N VAL A 189 11.42 -8.55 4.87
CA VAL A 189 11.34 -7.08 4.81
C VAL A 189 12.10 -6.46 5.97
N PHE A 190 11.89 -6.90 7.21
CA PHE A 190 12.64 -6.45 8.39
C PHE A 190 13.04 -7.61 9.30
N PRO A 191 14.26 -8.16 9.17
CA PRO A 191 14.74 -9.24 10.02
C PRO A 191 15.09 -8.77 11.44
N ASP A 192 15.47 -7.50 11.59
CA ASP A 192 16.05 -6.96 12.83
C ASP A 192 15.13 -5.91 13.52
N ARG A 193 13.94 -5.64 12.97
CA ARG A 193 12.96 -4.73 13.60
C ARG A 193 11.83 -5.55 14.23
N PRO A 194 11.58 -5.43 15.54
CA PRO A 194 10.52 -6.17 16.19
C PRO A 194 9.15 -5.65 15.75
N ILE A 195 8.16 -6.55 15.74
CA ILE A 195 6.76 -6.17 15.71
C ILE A 195 6.30 -6.05 17.17
N VAL A 196 5.74 -4.90 17.53
CA VAL A 196 5.30 -4.58 18.89
C VAL A 196 3.82 -4.17 18.89
N GLU A 197 3.15 -4.20 20.03
CA GLU A 197 1.85 -3.53 20.17
C GLU A 197 2.05 -2.02 20.07
N ILE A 198 1.16 -1.33 19.36
CA ILE A 198 1.09 0.12 19.29
C ILE A 198 0.36 0.57 20.55
N GLU A 199 1.05 1.33 21.40
CA GLU A 199 0.47 1.87 22.62
C GLU A 199 -0.70 2.80 22.29
N SER A 200 -1.73 2.82 23.13
CA SER A 200 -2.94 3.61 22.84
C SER A 200 -2.67 5.10 22.71
N SER A 201 -1.64 5.62 23.39
CA SER A 201 -1.23 7.02 23.32
C SER A 201 -0.37 7.37 22.11
N ASP A 202 -0.06 6.41 21.23
CA ASP A 202 0.74 6.68 20.02
C ASP A 202 0.03 7.71 19.11
N PRO A 203 0.75 8.69 18.54
CA PRO A 203 0.15 9.71 17.69
C PRO A 203 -0.70 9.16 16.53
N ILE A 204 -0.44 7.94 16.06
CA ILE A 204 -1.25 7.31 15.01
C ILE A 204 -2.72 7.12 15.42
N PHE A 205 -3.04 7.08 16.71
CA PHE A 205 -4.44 6.99 17.19
C PHE A 205 -5.07 8.33 17.55
N HIS A 206 -4.36 9.45 17.33
CA HIS A 206 -4.77 10.79 17.77
C HIS A 206 -4.55 11.88 16.70
N ALA A 207 -4.24 11.52 15.45
CA ALA A 207 -3.91 12.49 14.39
C ALA A 207 -5.08 13.40 14.00
N VAL A 208 -6.31 12.87 13.94
CA VAL A 208 -7.56 13.62 13.64
C VAL A 208 -8.64 13.30 14.66
N TYR A 209 -8.81 12.02 15.00
CA TYR A 209 -9.74 11.51 15.99
C TYR A 209 -8.97 10.94 17.17
N ASP A 210 -9.49 11.08 18.39
CA ASP A 210 -9.01 10.34 19.56
C ASP A 210 -9.67 8.96 19.61
N LEU A 211 -8.86 7.90 19.58
CA LEU A 211 -9.35 6.52 19.46
C LEU A 211 -9.00 5.67 20.68
N ASP A 212 -9.22 6.12 21.91
CA ASP A 212 -8.87 5.31 23.11
C ASP A 212 -9.67 4.00 23.24
N ASP A 213 -10.88 3.95 22.68
CA ASP A 213 -11.82 2.83 22.79
C ASP A 213 -11.93 1.99 21.49
N ARG A 214 -10.79 1.61 20.90
CA ARG A 214 -10.77 0.75 19.71
C ARG A 214 -11.29 -0.66 20.05
N TYR A 215 -12.00 -1.26 19.10
CA TYR A 215 -12.52 -2.64 19.20
C TYR A 215 -12.32 -3.40 17.90
N GLN A 216 -12.42 -4.73 17.99
CA GLN A 216 -12.35 -5.61 16.83
C GLN A 216 -13.43 -5.26 15.80
N VAL A 217 -13.01 -5.03 14.56
CA VAL A 217 -13.90 -4.88 13.42
C VAL A 217 -14.09 -6.28 12.81
N PRO A 218 -15.31 -6.83 12.84
CA PRO A 218 -15.58 -8.12 12.24
C PRO A 218 -15.78 -7.97 10.73
N GLY A 219 -15.36 -8.99 9.99
CA GLY A 219 -15.80 -9.09 8.61
C GLY A 219 -17.31 -9.34 8.52
N GLN A 220 -17.94 -8.91 7.42
CA GLN A 220 -19.35 -9.10 7.09
C GLN A 220 -19.76 -10.57 7.20
N TRP A 221 -18.87 -11.48 6.76
CA TRP A 221 -19.04 -12.93 6.83
C TRP A 221 -19.30 -13.45 8.26
N ALA A 222 -18.87 -12.69 9.28
CA ALA A 222 -18.95 -13.04 10.69
C ALA A 222 -20.27 -12.60 11.34
N LEU A 223 -20.91 -11.54 10.84
CA LEU A 223 -22.10 -10.93 11.43
C LEU A 223 -23.25 -11.92 11.65
N ARG A 224 -23.38 -12.93 10.77
CA ARG A 224 -24.43 -13.96 10.84
C ARG A 224 -24.02 -15.22 11.62
N ARG A 225 -22.78 -15.32 12.08
CA ARG A 225 -22.20 -16.53 12.72
C ARG A 225 -22.23 -16.47 14.25
N GLY A 226 -22.58 -15.33 14.84
CA GLY A 226 -22.54 -15.13 16.29
C GLY A 226 -21.12 -15.06 16.88
N THR A 227 -20.11 -14.91 16.02
CA THR A 227 -18.71 -14.66 16.38
C THR A 227 -18.18 -13.51 15.53
N THR A 228 -17.16 -12.82 16.01
CA THR A 228 -16.49 -11.70 15.31
C THR A 228 -15.13 -12.09 14.71
N TYR A 229 -14.70 -13.35 14.90
CA TYR A 229 -13.33 -13.77 14.57
C TYR A 229 -13.23 -15.07 13.78
N ARG A 230 -12.12 -15.22 13.06
CA ARG A 230 -11.68 -16.47 12.41
C ARG A 230 -10.68 -17.20 13.31
N ASN A 231 -10.68 -18.53 13.22
CA ASN A 231 -9.69 -19.40 13.88
C ASN A 231 -9.56 -19.12 15.39
N ASP A 232 -8.35 -18.88 15.88
CA ASP A 232 -8.01 -18.49 17.25
C ASP A 232 -7.86 -16.96 17.43
N GLY A 233 -8.26 -16.16 16.43
CA GLY A 233 -8.08 -14.70 16.38
C GLY A 233 -9.13 -13.87 17.12
N ALA A 234 -9.53 -14.27 18.34
CA ALA A 234 -10.66 -13.63 19.04
C ALA A 234 -10.37 -12.23 19.59
N VAL A 235 -9.10 -11.84 19.72
CA VAL A 235 -8.68 -10.57 20.31
C VAL A 235 -7.99 -9.72 19.24
N ALA A 236 -8.52 -8.53 18.97
CA ALA A 236 -7.88 -7.57 18.06
C ALA A 236 -6.59 -7.02 18.67
N HIS A 237 -5.59 -6.85 17.81
CA HIS A 237 -4.29 -6.29 18.15
C HIS A 237 -3.93 -5.22 17.14
N TRP A 238 -3.39 -4.10 17.62
CA TRP A 238 -2.85 -3.06 16.76
C TRP A 238 -1.35 -3.10 16.90
N ARG A 239 -0.68 -3.62 15.88
CA ARG A 239 0.76 -3.87 15.93
C ARG A 239 1.53 -2.98 14.97
N GLY A 240 2.77 -2.72 15.33
CA GLY A 240 3.61 -1.73 14.69
C GLY A 240 5.03 -2.20 14.45
N ILE A 241 5.64 -1.67 13.40
CA ILE A 241 7.10 -1.65 13.23
C ILE A 241 7.53 -0.19 13.14
N TYR A 242 8.51 0.19 13.97
CA TYR A 242 9.02 1.55 14.03
C TYR A 242 10.43 1.66 13.42
N ASP A 243 10.75 2.85 12.92
CA ASP A 243 12.12 3.21 12.58
C ASP A 243 12.93 3.68 13.79
N ASP A 244 14.20 4.01 13.54
CA ASP A 244 15.15 4.41 14.59
C ASP A 244 14.86 5.81 15.15
N HIS A 245 13.91 6.53 14.54
CA HIS A 245 13.41 7.84 14.97
C HIS A 245 12.01 7.75 15.61
N SER A 246 11.56 6.53 15.94
CA SER A 246 10.25 6.27 16.53
C SER A 246 9.07 6.68 15.64
N ARG A 247 9.27 6.74 14.32
CA ARG A 247 8.17 6.86 13.35
C ARG A 247 7.65 5.47 13.02
N LEU A 248 6.34 5.30 13.01
CA LEU A 248 5.70 4.06 12.62
C LEU A 248 5.80 3.87 11.10
N LEU A 249 6.39 2.76 10.69
CA LEU A 249 6.55 2.36 9.28
C LEU A 249 5.39 1.50 8.80
N VAL A 250 4.97 0.57 9.66
CA VAL A 250 3.96 -0.45 9.34
C VAL A 250 2.94 -0.48 10.46
N ALA A 251 1.67 -0.30 10.14
CA ALA A 251 0.55 -0.56 11.03
C ALA A 251 -0.14 -1.86 10.63
N MET A 252 -0.48 -2.67 11.62
CA MET A 252 -1.08 -3.99 11.47
C MET A 252 -2.35 -4.07 12.32
N ASP A 253 -3.50 -4.17 11.66
CA ASP A 253 -4.79 -4.37 12.31
C ASP A 253 -5.07 -5.88 12.40
N PHE A 254 -4.33 -6.55 13.29
CA PHE A 254 -4.35 -8.01 13.41
C PHE A 254 -5.60 -8.50 14.15
N ASN A 255 -6.17 -9.61 13.68
CA ASN A 255 -7.46 -10.14 14.16
C ASN A 255 -8.59 -9.11 14.03
N SER A 256 -8.58 -8.34 12.95
CA SER A 256 -9.60 -7.37 12.60
C SER A 256 -9.69 -7.32 11.07
N ASP A 257 -10.79 -6.76 10.58
CA ASP A 257 -11.04 -6.59 9.15
C ASP A 257 -11.59 -5.18 8.93
N VAL A 258 -10.65 -4.22 8.92
CA VAL A 258 -10.94 -2.80 8.70
C VAL A 258 -11.42 -2.55 7.27
N GLY A 259 -10.96 -3.35 6.31
CA GLY A 259 -11.39 -3.37 4.91
C GLY A 259 -12.90 -3.53 4.78
N ASP A 260 -13.48 -4.53 5.44
CA ASP A 260 -14.93 -4.76 5.42
C ASP A 260 -15.73 -3.57 5.99
N SER A 261 -15.15 -2.83 6.94
CA SER A 261 -15.81 -1.62 7.47
C SER A 261 -15.97 -0.52 6.42
N TRP A 262 -15.08 -0.48 5.43
CA TRP A 262 -15.11 0.44 4.31
C TRP A 262 -15.93 -0.13 3.16
N GLU A 263 -15.77 -1.42 2.86
CA GLU A 263 -16.50 -2.12 1.79
C GLU A 263 -18.01 -1.99 1.99
N TRP A 264 -18.47 -2.28 3.20
CA TRP A 264 -19.88 -2.33 3.59
C TRP A 264 -20.39 -1.04 4.23
N ALA A 265 -19.64 0.07 4.14
CA ALA A 265 -20.02 1.36 4.75
C ALA A 265 -21.35 1.94 4.23
N ASP A 266 -21.81 1.49 3.06
CA ASP A 266 -23.08 1.89 2.44
C ASP A 266 -24.19 0.82 2.57
N ASP A 267 -23.93 -0.30 3.26
CA ASP A 267 -24.89 -1.37 3.49
C ASP A 267 -25.62 -1.19 4.83
N PRO A 268 -26.96 -1.08 4.84
CA PRO A 268 -27.73 -0.93 6.08
C PRO A 268 -27.69 -2.16 7.01
N GLU A 269 -27.28 -3.34 6.54
CA GLU A 269 -27.11 -4.54 7.36
C GLU A 269 -25.76 -4.59 8.09
N TYR A 270 -24.77 -3.80 7.66
CA TYR A 270 -23.48 -3.72 8.34
C TYR A 270 -23.54 -2.69 9.47
N PRO A 271 -23.31 -3.06 10.75
CA PRO A 271 -23.50 -2.13 11.85
C PRO A 271 -22.60 -0.89 11.76
N GLU A 272 -23.22 0.29 11.73
CA GLU A 272 -22.55 1.58 11.52
C GLU A 272 -21.34 1.81 12.43
N LYS A 273 -21.38 1.34 13.68
CA LYS A 273 -20.26 1.47 14.62
C LYS A 273 -18.94 0.90 14.06
N TYR A 274 -18.99 -0.16 13.26
CA TYR A 274 -17.78 -0.77 12.70
C TYR A 274 -17.22 0.10 11.57
N SER A 275 -18.06 0.56 10.65
CA SER A 275 -17.68 1.53 9.61
C SER A 275 -17.18 2.85 10.20
N ALA A 276 -17.82 3.36 11.25
CA ALA A 276 -17.39 4.57 11.94
C ALA A 276 -15.98 4.43 12.54
N LEU A 277 -15.69 3.30 13.19
CA LEU A 277 -14.36 3.05 13.74
C LEU A 277 -13.32 2.91 12.63
N GLY A 278 -13.56 2.04 11.64
CA GLY A 278 -12.58 1.78 10.59
C GLY A 278 -12.29 3.00 9.70
N ILE A 279 -13.30 3.84 9.41
CA ILE A 279 -13.06 5.13 8.73
C ILE A 279 -12.16 6.02 9.59
N ARG A 280 -12.37 6.12 10.90
CA ARG A 280 -11.54 6.96 11.78
C ARG A 280 -10.11 6.44 11.92
N ILE A 281 -9.92 5.11 12.02
CA ILE A 281 -8.61 4.45 12.00
C ILE A 281 -7.88 4.82 10.70
N GLY A 282 -8.51 4.57 9.54
CA GLY A 282 -7.91 4.88 8.25
C GLY A 282 -7.58 6.36 8.08
N VAL A 283 -8.49 7.27 8.47
CA VAL A 283 -8.23 8.72 8.40
C VAL A 283 -7.01 9.10 9.24
N ASN A 284 -6.94 8.61 10.48
CA ASN A 284 -5.78 8.87 11.34
C ASN A 284 -4.49 8.30 10.74
N TYR A 285 -4.51 7.07 10.23
CA TYR A 285 -3.34 6.42 9.63
C TYR A 285 -2.84 7.20 8.41
N VAL A 286 -3.74 7.64 7.53
CA VAL A 286 -3.36 8.45 6.35
C VAL A 286 -2.81 9.80 6.77
N VAL A 287 -3.43 10.50 7.73
CA VAL A 287 -2.92 11.79 8.20
C VAL A 287 -1.55 11.61 8.87
N TYR A 288 -1.39 10.57 9.70
CA TYR A 288 -0.09 10.23 10.30
C TYR A 288 0.98 10.03 9.22
N ALA A 289 0.71 9.15 8.24
CA ALA A 289 1.63 8.82 7.14
C ALA A 289 2.05 10.04 6.30
N MET A 290 1.20 11.07 6.22
CA MET A 290 1.48 12.29 5.46
C MET A 290 2.15 13.40 6.28
N THR A 291 2.28 13.26 7.59
CA THR A 291 2.70 14.37 8.49
C THR A 291 3.86 14.04 9.44
N HIS A 292 4.23 12.76 9.60
CA HIS A 292 5.32 12.28 10.46
C HIS A 292 6.39 11.58 9.64
#